data_AF-A0A6M0J0F5-F1
#
_entry.id   AF-A0A6M0J0F5-F1
#
_cell.length_a   1.000
_cell.length_b   1.000
_cell.length_c   1.000
_cell.angle_alpha   90.00
_cell.angle_beta   90.00
_cell.angle_gamma   90.00
#
_symmetry.space_group_name_H-M   'P 1'
#
loop_
_entity.id
_entity.type
_entity.pdbx_description
1 polymer ?
#
loop_
_entity_poly.entity_id
_entity_poly.type
_entity_poly.pdbx_seq_one_letter_code
_entity_poly.pdbx_strand_id
1 'polypeptide(L)'
;MTRVRFQKGIHLWLHNREYIIQEKAGNQFKLLEKSTSQINSLSEKELVQYFFTGQLTFQNSDETETVNSWQAVDFSEIPEHLKAEAQRK
;
A
#
# COMPACT_ATOMS: atom_id res chain seq x y z
N MET A 1 21.27 9.31 18.62
CA MET A 1 20.54 8.03 18.64
C MET A 1 19.16 8.25 18.04
N THR A 2 18.93 7.77 16.82
CA THR A 2 17.67 7.95 16.09
C THR A 2 16.60 7.04 16.70
N ARG A 3 15.53 7.61 17.25
CA ARG A 3 14.39 6.83 17.78
C ARG A 3 13.43 6.55 16.62
N VAL A 4 13.39 5.30 16.17
CA VAL A 4 12.36 4.82 15.23
C VAL A 4 11.04 4.77 15.97
N ARG A 5 9.99 5.39 15.41
CA ARG A 5 8.63 5.35 15.98
C ARG A 5 7.68 4.76 14.96
N PHE A 6 6.96 3.73 15.36
CA PHE A 6 5.91 3.12 14.55
C PHE A 6 4.57 3.74 14.91
N GLN A 7 3.83 4.20 13.91
CA GLN A 7 2.51 4.80 14.03
C GLN A 7 1.50 4.04 13.15
N LYS A 8 0.22 4.18 13.48
CA LYS A 8 -0.87 3.69 12.64
C LYS A 8 -0.78 4.36 11.25
N GLY A 9 -1.08 3.59 10.21
CA GLY A 9 -1.08 4.05 8.82
C GLY A 9 0.28 3.98 8.13
N ILE A 10 1.33 3.51 8.80
CA ILE A 10 2.63 3.28 8.15
C ILE A 10 2.54 2.04 7.26
N HIS A 11 2.94 2.21 6.00
CA HIS A 11 3.16 1.14 5.04
C HIS A 11 4.60 0.65 5.17
N LEU A 12 4.77 -0.65 5.32
CA LEU A 12 6.07 -1.29 5.46
C LEU A 12 6.12 -2.59 4.66
N TRP A 13 7.32 -2.90 4.21
CA TRP A 13 7.64 -4.14 3.52
C TRP A 13 8.45 -5.01 4.46
N LEU A 14 8.00 -6.24 4.67
CA LEU A 14 8.68 -7.25 5.46
C LEU A 14 8.64 -8.57 4.70
N HIS A 15 9.81 -9.18 4.47
CA HIS A 15 9.91 -10.45 3.72
C HIS A 15 9.18 -10.44 2.36
N ASN A 16 9.34 -9.37 1.57
CA ASN A 16 8.67 -9.15 0.28
C ASN A 16 7.13 -9.11 0.35
N ARG A 17 6.57 -8.83 1.52
CA ARG A 17 5.13 -8.63 1.71
C ARG A 17 4.86 -7.23 2.21
N GLU A 18 3.81 -6.61 1.66
CA GLU A 18 3.36 -5.29 2.07
C GLU A 18 2.40 -5.41 3.26
N TYR A 19 2.71 -4.65 4.31
CA TYR A 19 1.93 -4.56 5.53
C TYR A 19 1.56 -3.11 5.85
N ILE A 20 0.41 -2.93 6.49
CA ILE A 20 -0.04 -1.65 7.01
C ILE A 20 -0.26 -1.77 8.52
N ILE A 21 0.32 -0.86 9.30
CA ILE A 21 0.08 -0.81 10.74
C ILE A 21 -1.33 -0.28 11.00
N GLN A 22 -2.25 -1.12 11.48
CA GLN A 22 -3.63 -0.73 11.75
C GLN A 22 -3.83 -0.13 13.14
N GLU A 23 -3.22 -0.73 14.15
CA GLU A 23 -3.35 -0.28 15.54
C GLU A 23 -2.20 -0.79 16.41
N LYS A 24 -2.04 -0.12 17.55
CA LYS A 24 -1.13 -0.54 18.63
C LYS A 24 -1.98 -0.96 19.83
N ALA A 25 -1.86 -2.21 20.24
CA ALA A 25 -2.46 -2.75 21.45
C ALA A 25 -1.34 -3.06 22.46
N GLY A 26 -1.13 -2.15 23.42
CA GLY A 26 -0.03 -2.28 24.38
C GLY A 26 1.33 -2.23 23.70
N ASN A 27 2.09 -3.33 23.73
CA ASN A 27 3.42 -3.44 23.11
C ASN A 27 3.42 -4.16 21.75
N GLN A 28 2.24 -4.49 21.23
CA GLN A 28 2.06 -5.16 19.94
C GLN A 28 1.39 -4.24 18.93
N PHE A 29 1.81 -4.36 17.68
CA PHE A 29 1.22 -3.72 16.53
C PHE A 29 0.48 -4.77 15.71
N LYS A 30 -0.76 -4.45 15.33
CA LYS A 30 -1.50 -5.23 14.34
C LYS A 30 -1.14 -4.73 12.96
N LEU A 31 -0.63 -5.64 12.15
CA LEU A 31 -0.23 -5.43 10.76
C LEU A 31 -1.23 -6.15 9.86
N LEU A 32 -1.82 -5.41 8.92
CA LEU A 32 -2.64 -5.99 7.86
C LEU A 32 -1.75 -6.27 6.66
N GLU A 33 -1.67 -7.52 6.22
CA GLU A 33 -1.05 -7.89 4.95
C GLU A 33 -1.96 -7.48 3.78
N LYS A 34 -1.46 -6.66 2.86
CA LYS A 34 -2.30 -6.09 1.78
C LYS A 34 -2.75 -7.13 0.75
N SER A 35 -1.95 -8.15 0.49
CA SER A 35 -2.24 -9.21 -0.50
C SER A 35 -3.30 -10.20 -0.04
N THR A 36 -3.31 -10.53 1.25
CA THR A 36 -4.15 -11.61 1.79
C THR A 36 -5.20 -11.13 2.78
N SER A 37 -5.18 -9.84 3.14
CA SER A 37 -5.98 -9.25 4.22
C SER A 37 -5.80 -9.96 5.56
N GLN A 38 -4.70 -10.71 5.74
CA GLN A 38 -4.39 -11.38 6.99
C GLN A 38 -3.87 -10.38 8.02
N ILE A 39 -4.29 -10.56 9.28
CA ILE A 39 -3.83 -9.75 10.39
C ILE A 39 -2.74 -10.50 11.12
N ASN A 40 -1.56 -9.90 11.15
CA ASN A 40 -0.42 -10.36 11.92
C ASN A 40 -0.17 -9.42 13.10
N SER A 41 0.38 -9.94 14.18
CA SER A 41 0.75 -9.13 15.34
C SER A 41 2.26 -9.23 15.56
N LEU A 42 2.96 -8.10 15.57
CA LEU A 42 4.39 -8.02 15.91
C LEU A 42 4.63 -7.05 17.04
N SER A 43 5.59 -7.34 17.90
CA SER A 43 6.01 -6.42 18.95
C SER A 43 6.82 -5.25 18.39
N GLU A 44 6.86 -4.16 19.15
CA GLU A 44 7.72 -3.02 18.82
C GLU A 44 9.19 -3.42 18.69
N LYS A 45 9.66 -4.35 19.54
CA LYS A 45 11.04 -4.85 19.52
C LYS A 45 11.36 -5.58 18.23
N GLU A 46 10.45 -6.42 17.75
CA GLU A 46 10.63 -7.17 16.50
C GLU A 46 10.67 -6.21 15.30
N LEU A 47 9.76 -5.24 15.23
CA LEU A 47 9.75 -4.25 14.15
C LEU A 47 11.04 -3.41 14.13
N VAL A 48 11.52 -2.98 15.30
CA VAL A 48 12.81 -2.30 15.43
C VAL A 48 13.96 -3.20 14.96
N GLN A 49 13.96 -4.46 15.36
CA GLN A 49 14.98 -5.42 14.97
C GLN A 49 14.99 -5.62 13.45
N TYR A 50 13.83 -5.86 12.84
CA TYR A 50 13.72 -6.02 11.38
C TYR A 50 14.16 -4.76 10.63
N PHE A 51 13.91 -3.57 11.17
CA PHE A 51 14.39 -2.33 10.57
C PHE A 51 15.92 -2.23 10.60
N PHE A 52 16.53 -2.52 11.75
CA PHE A 52 18.00 -2.47 11.88
C PHE A 52 18.72 -3.60 11.14
N THR A 53 18.07 -4.75 10.91
CA THR A 53 18.62 -5.84 10.08
C THR A 53 18.39 -5.61 8.58
N GLY A 54 17.68 -4.56 8.19
CA GLY A 54 17.35 -4.26 6.78
C GLY A 54 16.28 -5.19 6.19
N GLN A 55 15.62 -6.00 7.01
CA GLN A 55 14.52 -6.88 6.59
C GLN A 55 13.17 -6.14 6.50
N LEU A 56 13.07 -4.99 7.17
CA LEU A 56 11.93 -4.10 7.12
C LEU A 56 12.33 -2.79 6.44
N THR A 57 11.61 -2.45 5.38
CA THR A 57 11.73 -1.17 4.69
C THR A 57 10.40 -0.42 4.74
N PHE A 58 10.46 0.90 4.86
CA PHE A 58 9.25 1.73 4.80
C PHE A 58 8.99 2.13 3.36
N GLN A 59 7.72 2.17 2.97
CA GLN A 59 7.34 2.84 1.73
C GLN A 59 7.55 4.35 1.96
N ASN A 60 8.46 4.95 1.19
CA ASN A 60 8.63 6.40 1.25
C ASN A 60 7.32 7.07 0.86
N SER A 61 6.86 8.03 1.66
CA SER A 61 5.66 8.81 1.38
C SER A 61 5.76 9.67 0.12
N ASP A 62 6.95 9.77 -0.49
CA ASP A 62 7.16 10.41 -1.80
C ASP A 62 6.84 9.47 -2.98
N GLU A 63 6.64 8.19 -2.73
CA GLU A 63 5.88 7.32 -3.63
C GLU A 63 4.39 7.46 -3.26
N THR A 64 3.88 8.70 -3.27
CA THR A 64 2.50 8.89 -3.71
C THR A 64 2.39 8.11 -5.00
N GLU A 65 1.53 7.10 -4.97
CA GLU A 65 0.94 6.49 -6.13
C GLU A 65 1.00 7.51 -7.28
N THR A 66 1.87 7.28 -8.26
CA THR A 66 1.51 7.68 -9.61
C THR A 66 0.22 6.92 -9.83
N VAL A 67 -0.89 7.57 -9.47
CA VAL A 67 -2.23 7.19 -9.85
C VAL A 67 -2.07 7.02 -11.34
N ASN A 68 -1.99 5.76 -11.76
CA ASN A 68 -1.94 5.40 -13.15
C ASN A 68 -3.12 6.13 -13.75
N SER A 69 -2.82 7.20 -14.46
CA SER A 69 -3.78 7.92 -15.26
C SER A 69 -4.37 6.87 -16.17
N TRP A 70 -5.64 6.54 -15.95
CA TRP A 70 -6.46 5.73 -16.85
C TRP A 70 -6.68 6.48 -18.18
N GLN A 71 -5.62 7.02 -18.79
CA GLN A 71 -5.63 7.78 -20.04
C GLN A 71 -5.28 6.94 -21.26
N ALA A 72 -5.28 5.61 -21.13
CA ALA A 72 -5.25 4.69 -22.26
C ALA A 72 -6.29 3.58 -22.06
N VAL A 73 -7.55 3.95 -21.82
CA VAL A 73 -8.66 3.03 -22.07
C VAL A 73 -8.86 3.03 -23.58
N ASP A 74 -8.54 1.90 -24.20
CA ASP A 74 -8.79 1.67 -25.62
C ASP A 74 -10.29 1.52 -25.85
N PHE A 75 -10.89 2.48 -26.57
CA PHE A 75 -12.31 2.49 -26.95
C PHE A 75 -12.59 1.73 -28.24
N SER A 76 -11.65 0.88 -28.68
CA SER A 76 -11.80 0.03 -29.86
C SER A 76 -12.96 -0.97 -29.75
N GLU A 77 -13.51 -1.18 -28.54
CA GLU A 77 -14.67 -2.04 -28.32
C GLU A 77 -16.02 -1.30 -28.23
N ILE A 78 -16.07 0.03 -28.37
CA ILE A 78 -17.37 0.71 -28.46
C ILE A 78 -17.99 0.39 -29.82
N PRO A 79 -19.17 -0.27 -29.85
CA PRO A 79 -19.88 -0.54 -31.10
C PRO A 79 -20.17 0.74 -31.88
N GLU A 80 -19.93 0.74 -33.20
CA GLU A 80 -20.04 1.92 -34.06
C GLU A 80 -21.40 2.64 -33.97
N HIS A 81 -22.48 1.91 -33.65
CA HIS A 81 -23.82 2.47 -33.52
C HIS A 81 -23.95 3.52 -32.39
N LEU A 82 -23.12 3.45 -31.35
CA LEU A 82 -23.13 4.44 -30.26
C LEU A 82 -22.34 5.71 -30.60
N LYS A 83 -21.44 5.66 -31.59
CA LYS A 83 -20.68 6.85 -32.05
C LYS A 83 -21.53 7.76 -32.95
N ALA A 84 -22.50 7.18 -33.65
CA ALA A 84 -23.35 7.91 -34.59
C ALA A 84 -24.35 8.88 -33.92
N GLU A 85 -24.77 8.62 -32.68
CA GLU A 85 -25.66 9.52 -31.94
C GLU A 85 -24.94 10.78 -31.43
N ALA A 86 -23.65 10.68 -31.09
CA ALA A 86 -22.86 11.82 -30.61
C ALA A 86 -22.45 12.82 -31.72
N GLN A 87 -22.49 12.40 -32.99
CA GLN A 87 -22.09 13.25 -34.15
C GLN A 87 -23.26 13.87 -34.91
N ARG A 88 -24.52 13.51 -34.63
CA ARG A 88 -25.67 14.12 -35.30
C ARG A 88 -26.11 15.42 -34.60
N LYS A 89 -25.43 16.50 -35.00
CA LYS A 89 -25.81 17.93 -34.99
C LYS A 89 -26.10 18.62 -33.66
#